data_AF-A0A955R361-F1
#
_entry.id   AF-A0A955R361-F1
#
_cell.length_a   1.000
_cell.length_b   1.000
_cell.length_c   1.000
_cell.angle_alpha   90.00
_cell.angle_beta   90.00
_cell.angle_gamma   90.00
#
_symmetry.space_group_name_H-M   'P 1'
#
loop_
_entity.id
_entity.type
_entity.pdbx_description
1 polymer ?
#
loop_
_entity_poly.entity_id
_entity_poly.type
_entity_poly.pdbx_seq_one_letter_code
_entity_poly.pdbx_strand_id
1 'polypeptide(L)'
;MIGAQQLESLRNHTELLVGQVSLLEEKIQKSEQLESDNSRTPEEERARVVDTLENFKTQVPHILQIVEPTTRNHPSPVERLRFLIKIDTILFGLKRGVETLAREHDECNLDLHKQEVVKAVELCREAFDWVVPQIRNELVFLEKFYGDPLHAQNTVMPEIETLLSGLENHDISVEEFLLGVDGKPGYRELRTRNGVYSPYQFYDHSFETYREINTCHYEICKAMESLLKEWKLESTFSHFLDRIRTQSRPIVKMGDIFEAAGFLTQFHEQTSRKFSFTEEMKRVKPLLQQFHLFRKKLVIYDQGALADTLKKLDRKFKDSPDAKRYQLIKSRVQRGVQTQTLPFNQLESIFEKLEAGDFNIVVETGEDTGPGISITPHHEKVYGRDLLNRVNIILQEIDFWYPPNMKKGILSELSAATRDLQDDVLEDRNEFFKRMQGFDKEIEQKIRPSYNDRLREGQMILASFEKIFSDRQARAKFTDRLANQNIWNEITPRVELIKSELAAAHRLEGAKNNVNKFPHLRKALGEFNQMLYDLAMQLFVLFPGAEDQFVANMAGILSICKECHDLPTLWAAFSHYYKKIAIPNFQVNESMIMETSKNPLCKSRFKELSAF
;
A
#
# COMPACT_ATOMS: atom_id res chain seq x y z
N MET A 1 17.28 -16.65 9.44
CA MET A 1 18.28 -15.76 10.08
C MET A 1 19.19 -16.64 10.91
N ILE A 2 20.50 -16.38 10.91
CA ILE A 2 21.46 -17.11 11.73
C ILE A 2 21.22 -16.75 13.20
N GLY A 3 20.82 -17.72 14.02
CA GLY A 3 20.67 -17.56 15.46
C GLY A 3 22.02 -17.51 16.18
N ALA A 4 22.04 -17.14 17.46
CA ALA A 4 23.28 -17.05 18.25
C ALA A 4 24.09 -18.36 18.26
N GLN A 5 23.41 -19.52 18.32
CA GLN A 5 24.06 -20.84 18.24
C GLN A 5 24.65 -21.13 16.86
N GLN A 6 23.99 -20.71 15.79
CA GLN A 6 24.48 -20.88 14.42
C GLN A 6 25.65 -19.94 14.12
N LEU A 7 25.70 -18.77 14.75
CA LEU A 7 26.83 -17.84 14.65
C LEU A 7 28.10 -18.44 15.27
N GLU A 8 27.99 -19.10 16.42
CA GLU A 8 29.12 -19.79 17.05
C GLU A 8 29.60 -20.98 16.21
N SER A 9 28.67 -21.75 15.64
CA SER A 9 29.01 -22.82 14.69
C SER A 9 29.76 -22.28 13.47
N LEU A 10 29.30 -21.16 12.91
CA LEU A 10 29.94 -20.50 11.78
C LEU A 10 31.37 -20.03 12.12
N ARG A 11 31.61 -19.50 13.32
CA ARG A 11 32.96 -19.14 13.79
C ARG A 11 33.91 -20.34 13.76
N ASN A 12 33.48 -21.46 14.35
CA ASN A 12 34.26 -22.70 14.34
C ASN A 12 34.52 -23.21 12.90
N HIS A 13 33.53 -23.13 12.02
CA HIS A 13 33.69 -23.55 10.62
C HIS A 13 34.66 -22.64 9.85
N THR A 14 34.63 -21.32 10.08
CA THR A 14 35.58 -20.40 9.46
C THR A 14 37.01 -20.61 9.94
N GLU A 15 37.22 -20.91 11.23
CA GLU A 15 38.54 -21.25 11.78
C GLU A 15 39.07 -22.56 11.18
N LEU A 16 38.22 -23.58 11.08
CA LEU A 16 38.56 -24.85 10.42
C LEU A 16 38.97 -24.63 8.97
N LEU A 17 38.22 -23.82 8.22
CA LEU A 17 38.51 -23.51 6.83
C LEU A 17 39.87 -22.82 6.66
N VAL A 18 40.19 -21.82 7.49
CA VAL A 18 41.51 -21.17 7.49
C VAL A 18 42.62 -22.18 7.82
N GLY A 19 42.37 -23.09 8.77
CA GLY A 19 43.29 -24.18 9.10
C GLY A 19 43.56 -25.11 7.92
N GLN A 20 42.52 -25.55 7.20
CA GLN A 20 42.68 -26.42 6.03
C GLN A 20 43.42 -25.74 4.87
N VAL A 21 43.17 -24.45 4.63
CA VAL A 21 43.92 -23.68 3.62
C VAL A 21 45.39 -23.55 4.01
N SER A 22 45.69 -23.39 5.31
CA SER A 22 47.08 -23.32 5.81
C SER A 22 47.83 -24.64 5.62
N LEU A 23 47.15 -25.77 5.85
CA LEU A 23 47.74 -27.10 5.60
C LEU A 23 48.02 -27.33 4.10
N LEU A 24 47.11 -26.87 3.23
CA LEU A 24 47.31 -26.91 1.78
C LEU A 24 48.52 -26.06 1.37
N GLU A 25 48.66 -24.85 1.92
CA GLU A 25 49.81 -23.98 1.67
C GLU A 25 51.13 -24.62 2.10
N GLU A 26 51.20 -25.19 3.31
CA GLU A 26 52.39 -25.90 3.78
C GLU A 26 52.79 -27.04 2.85
N LYS A 27 51.81 -27.78 2.31
CA LYS A 27 52.06 -28.88 1.39
C LYS A 27 52.67 -28.37 0.09
N ILE A 28 52.17 -27.26 -0.44
CA ILE A 28 52.69 -26.63 -1.67
C ILE A 28 54.09 -26.04 -1.44
N GLN A 29 54.33 -25.40 -0.29
CA GLN A 29 55.65 -24.89 0.07
C GLN A 29 56.71 -25.99 0.17
N LYS A 30 56.32 -27.22 0.54
CA LYS A 30 57.21 -28.39 0.68
C LYS A 30 57.29 -29.25 -0.59
N SER A 31 56.52 -28.96 -1.64
CA SER A 31 56.49 -29.77 -2.86
C SER A 31 57.65 -29.42 -3.79
N GLU A 32 58.32 -30.41 -4.38
CA GLU A 32 59.43 -30.20 -5.33
C GLU A 32 58.93 -30.09 -6.79
N GLN A 33 57.70 -30.54 -7.07
CA GLN A 33 57.12 -30.72 -8.40
C GLN A 33 55.97 -29.73 -8.66
N LEU A 34 56.28 -28.43 -8.73
CA LEU A 34 55.32 -27.42 -9.18
C LEU A 34 55.46 -27.26 -10.70
N GLU A 35 54.49 -27.76 -11.45
CA GLU A 35 54.39 -27.47 -12.88
C GLU A 35 54.15 -25.98 -13.08
N SER A 36 55.05 -25.33 -13.81
CA SER A 36 54.85 -23.96 -14.30
C SER A 36 54.47 -24.01 -15.77
N ASP A 37 53.45 -23.26 -16.17
CA ASP A 37 53.32 -22.88 -17.58
C ASP A 37 54.67 -22.32 -18.04
N ASN A 38 55.12 -22.67 -19.26
CA ASN A 38 56.44 -22.39 -19.86
C ASN A 38 56.94 -20.91 -19.84
N SER A 39 56.22 -20.01 -19.15
CA SER A 39 56.48 -18.60 -18.94
C SER A 39 57.00 -18.21 -17.54
N ARG A 40 57.00 -19.11 -16.54
CA ARG A 40 57.43 -18.81 -15.15
C ARG A 40 58.41 -19.83 -14.61
N THR A 41 59.23 -19.44 -13.63
CA THR A 41 60.03 -20.41 -12.87
C THR A 41 59.15 -21.12 -11.81
N PRO A 42 59.53 -22.34 -11.36
CA PRO A 42 58.81 -23.02 -10.28
C PRO A 42 58.74 -22.22 -8.96
N GLU A 43 59.70 -21.33 -8.73
CA GLU A 43 59.74 -20.45 -7.56
C GLU A 43 58.76 -19.27 -7.69
N GLU A 44 58.65 -18.69 -8.88
CA GLU A 44 57.66 -17.66 -9.20
C GLU A 44 56.23 -18.19 -9.15
N GLU A 45 56.01 -19.42 -9.65
CA GLU A 45 54.70 -20.06 -9.58
C GLU A 45 54.33 -20.42 -8.15
N ARG A 46 55.29 -20.92 -7.35
CA ARG A 46 55.09 -21.15 -5.91
C ARG A 46 54.69 -19.88 -5.17
N ALA A 47 55.37 -18.77 -5.45
CA ALA A 47 55.06 -17.48 -4.84
C ALA A 47 53.64 -17.02 -5.19
N ARG A 48 53.22 -17.16 -6.46
CA ARG A 48 51.84 -16.86 -6.89
C ARG A 48 50.80 -17.71 -6.16
N VAL A 49 51.03 -19.02 -6.08
CA VAL A 49 50.08 -19.95 -5.45
C VAL A 49 49.96 -19.67 -3.95
N VAL A 50 51.08 -19.43 -3.26
CA VAL A 50 51.10 -19.04 -1.85
C VAL A 50 50.38 -17.71 -1.64
N ASP A 51 50.62 -16.70 -2.47
CA ASP A 51 49.92 -15.40 -2.40
C ASP A 51 48.40 -15.57 -2.61
N THR A 52 47.99 -16.47 -3.50
CA THR A 52 46.57 -16.80 -3.72
C THR A 52 45.95 -17.44 -2.48
N LEU A 53 46.63 -18.40 -1.84
CA LEU A 53 46.17 -19.05 -0.62
C LEU A 53 46.14 -18.09 0.58
N GLU A 54 47.11 -17.19 0.70
CA GLU A 54 47.11 -16.13 1.72
C GLU A 54 45.94 -15.16 1.51
N ASN A 55 45.67 -14.77 0.26
CA ASN A 55 44.50 -13.98 -0.06
C ASN A 55 43.19 -14.70 0.36
N PHE A 56 43.08 -16.01 0.16
CA PHE A 56 41.92 -16.75 0.68
C PHE A 56 41.84 -16.75 2.21
N LYS A 57 42.95 -16.99 2.92
CA LYS A 57 42.99 -16.95 4.40
C LYS A 57 42.60 -15.59 4.96
N THR A 58 43.00 -14.50 4.32
CA THR A 58 42.63 -13.16 4.75
C THR A 58 41.15 -12.84 4.51
N GLN A 59 40.54 -13.38 3.45
CA GLN A 59 39.13 -13.15 3.11
C GLN A 59 38.14 -13.96 3.96
N VAL A 60 38.45 -15.19 4.37
CA VAL A 60 37.53 -16.06 5.13
C VAL A 60 37.01 -15.40 6.43
N PRO A 61 37.85 -14.75 7.27
CA PRO A 61 37.39 -14.03 8.45
C PRO A 61 36.41 -12.88 8.18
N HIS A 62 36.41 -12.32 6.95
CA HIS A 62 35.48 -11.26 6.58
C HIS A 62 34.02 -11.75 6.55
N ILE A 63 33.77 -13.06 6.42
CA ILE A 63 32.43 -13.65 6.51
C ILE A 63 31.79 -13.31 7.86
N LEU A 64 32.54 -13.43 8.96
CA LEU A 64 32.04 -13.08 10.30
C LEU A 64 31.77 -11.58 10.43
N GLN A 65 32.63 -10.73 9.86
CA GLN A 65 32.42 -9.28 9.86
C GLN A 65 31.13 -8.87 9.12
N ILE A 66 30.76 -9.62 8.08
CA ILE A 66 29.50 -9.41 7.35
C ILE A 66 28.30 -9.86 8.18
N VAL A 67 28.38 -11.02 8.84
CA VAL A 67 27.22 -11.67 9.48
C VAL A 67 26.93 -11.14 10.88
N GLU A 68 27.95 -10.87 11.70
CA GLU A 68 27.76 -10.45 13.10
C GLU A 68 26.85 -9.22 13.26
N PRO A 69 27.00 -8.14 12.46
CA PRO A 69 26.09 -6.99 12.55
C PRO A 69 24.63 -7.34 12.18
N THR A 70 24.42 -8.33 11.32
CA THR A 70 23.07 -8.70 10.85
C THR A 70 22.23 -9.39 11.90
N THR A 71 22.87 -10.08 12.87
CA THR A 71 22.17 -10.76 13.97
C THR A 71 21.51 -9.78 14.95
N ARG A 72 22.00 -8.53 15.01
CA ARG A 72 21.48 -7.48 15.92
C ARG A 72 20.47 -6.56 15.26
N ASN A 73 20.69 -6.23 13.98
CA ASN A 73 19.96 -5.14 13.30
C ASN A 73 18.80 -5.62 12.43
N HIS A 74 18.56 -6.93 12.32
CA HIS A 74 17.50 -7.54 11.51
C HIS A 74 17.37 -6.90 10.11
N PRO A 75 18.39 -7.02 9.24
CA PRO A 75 18.43 -6.35 7.95
C PRO A 75 17.23 -6.73 7.07
N SER A 76 16.88 -5.85 6.14
CA SER A 76 15.83 -6.08 5.15
C SER A 76 16.16 -7.29 4.25
N PRO A 77 15.15 -7.94 3.63
CA PRO A 77 15.40 -9.06 2.72
C PRO A 77 16.37 -8.73 1.57
N VAL A 78 16.31 -7.51 1.05
CA VAL A 78 17.24 -7.01 0.01
C VAL A 78 18.69 -6.97 0.51
N GLU A 79 18.90 -6.47 1.73
CA GLU A 79 20.24 -6.42 2.34
C GLU A 79 20.77 -7.81 2.64
N ARG A 80 19.91 -8.73 3.10
CA ARG A 80 20.29 -10.13 3.35
C ARG A 80 20.81 -10.80 2.08
N LEU A 81 20.14 -10.60 0.95
CA LEU A 81 20.59 -11.15 -0.33
C LEU A 81 21.97 -10.59 -0.73
N ARG A 82 22.21 -9.29 -0.53
CA ARG A 82 23.52 -8.68 -0.79
C ARG A 82 24.62 -9.25 0.09
N PHE A 83 24.32 -9.51 1.37
CA PHE A 83 25.28 -10.16 2.26
C PHE A 83 25.56 -11.59 1.82
N LEU A 84 24.52 -12.34 1.42
CA LEU A 84 24.71 -13.68 0.90
C LEU A 84 25.62 -13.69 -0.34
N ILE A 85 25.36 -12.82 -1.32
CA ILE A 85 26.18 -12.74 -2.54
C ILE A 85 27.65 -12.51 -2.18
N LYS A 86 27.94 -11.61 -1.24
CA LYS A 86 29.33 -11.35 -0.79
C LYS A 86 29.97 -12.57 -0.12
N ILE A 87 29.24 -13.23 0.77
CA ILE A 87 29.72 -14.43 1.47
C ILE A 87 29.95 -15.56 0.47
N ASP A 88 29.01 -15.76 -0.46
CA ASP A 88 29.09 -16.76 -1.50
C ASP A 88 30.25 -16.51 -2.45
N THR A 89 30.54 -15.26 -2.80
CA THR A 89 31.71 -14.89 -3.60
C THR A 89 33.02 -15.36 -2.96
N ILE A 90 33.15 -15.20 -1.63
CA ILE A 90 34.33 -15.66 -0.89
C ILE A 90 34.40 -17.19 -0.89
N LEU A 91 33.31 -17.87 -0.51
CA LEU A 91 33.27 -19.31 -0.35
C LEU A 91 33.41 -20.06 -1.70
N PHE A 92 32.68 -19.60 -2.72
CA PHE A 92 32.74 -20.14 -4.08
C PHE A 92 34.10 -19.86 -4.74
N GLY A 93 34.62 -18.65 -4.59
CA GLY A 93 35.94 -18.27 -5.09
C GLY A 93 37.05 -19.13 -4.52
N LEU A 94 37.02 -19.40 -3.20
CA LEU A 94 37.96 -20.28 -2.53
C LEU A 94 37.83 -21.72 -3.04
N LYS A 95 36.61 -22.27 -3.11
CA LYS A 95 36.35 -23.62 -3.64
C LYS A 95 36.93 -23.78 -5.06
N ARG A 96 36.52 -22.93 -6.00
CA ARG A 96 37.00 -22.99 -7.39
C ARG A 96 38.50 -22.75 -7.50
N GLY A 97 39.05 -21.83 -6.69
CA GLY A 97 40.47 -21.55 -6.65
C GLY A 97 41.27 -22.80 -6.27
N VAL A 98 40.87 -23.49 -5.20
CA VAL A 98 41.55 -24.72 -4.74
C VAL A 98 41.35 -25.88 -5.70
N GLU A 99 40.16 -26.04 -6.32
CA GLU A 99 39.93 -27.03 -7.36
C GLU A 99 40.80 -26.78 -8.61
N THR A 100 40.98 -25.51 -8.99
CA THR A 100 41.83 -25.11 -10.12
C THR A 100 43.29 -25.36 -9.80
N LEU A 101 43.77 -24.97 -8.62
CA LEU A 101 45.13 -25.25 -8.16
C LEU A 101 45.45 -26.75 -8.14
N ALA A 102 44.52 -27.57 -7.65
CA ALA A 102 44.70 -29.03 -7.64
C ALA A 102 44.75 -29.62 -9.05
N ARG A 103 44.03 -29.03 -10.02
CA ARG A 103 44.06 -29.46 -11.42
C ARG A 103 45.32 -28.99 -12.15
N GLU A 104 45.75 -27.76 -11.90
CA GLU A 104 46.96 -27.16 -12.48
C GLU A 104 48.24 -27.80 -11.94
N HIS A 105 48.19 -28.42 -10.75
CA HIS A 105 49.32 -29.07 -10.10
C HIS A 105 49.00 -30.50 -9.65
N ASP A 106 48.49 -31.32 -10.57
CA ASP A 106 48.08 -32.71 -10.30
C ASP A 106 49.25 -33.54 -9.71
N GLU A 107 50.47 -33.31 -10.19
CA GLU A 107 51.70 -33.98 -9.71
C GLU A 107 51.98 -33.74 -8.21
N CYS A 108 51.49 -32.64 -7.63
CA CYS A 108 51.62 -32.35 -6.20
C CYS A 108 50.71 -33.21 -5.29
N ASN A 109 49.84 -34.06 -5.85
CA ASN A 109 48.92 -34.93 -5.13
C ASN A 109 48.06 -34.16 -4.10
N LEU A 110 47.48 -33.02 -4.53
CA LEU A 110 46.72 -32.11 -3.66
C LEU A 110 45.29 -32.58 -3.39
N ASP A 111 44.85 -33.70 -3.96
CA ASP A 111 43.46 -34.17 -3.92
C ASP A 111 42.86 -34.31 -2.52
N LEU A 112 43.63 -34.86 -1.56
CA LEU A 112 43.16 -35.02 -0.19
C LEU A 112 42.93 -33.65 0.48
N HIS A 113 43.87 -32.70 0.30
CA HIS A 113 43.77 -31.37 0.87
C HIS A 113 42.66 -30.55 0.21
N LYS A 114 42.50 -30.70 -1.11
CA LYS A 114 41.35 -30.15 -1.86
C LYS A 114 40.04 -30.63 -1.25
N GLN A 115 39.87 -31.94 -1.04
CA GLN A 115 38.64 -32.49 -0.47
C GLN A 115 38.33 -31.92 0.92
N GLU A 116 39.34 -31.79 1.80
CA GLU A 116 39.13 -31.24 3.14
C GLU A 116 38.79 -29.75 3.12
N VAL A 117 39.41 -28.97 2.24
CA VAL A 117 39.03 -27.56 2.05
C VAL A 117 37.60 -27.44 1.51
N VAL A 118 37.22 -28.24 0.51
CA VAL A 118 35.86 -28.24 -0.06
C VAL A 118 34.82 -28.59 1.00
N LYS A 119 35.05 -29.62 1.82
CA LYS A 119 34.17 -29.98 2.95
C LYS A 119 34.04 -28.83 3.95
N ALA A 120 35.13 -28.15 4.28
CA ALA A 120 35.10 -27.00 5.20
C ALA A 120 34.31 -25.80 4.61
N VAL A 121 34.39 -25.58 3.29
CA VAL A 121 33.55 -24.61 2.59
C VAL A 121 32.07 -24.97 2.67
N GLU A 122 31.72 -26.25 2.46
CA GLU A 122 30.34 -26.74 2.54
C GLU A 122 29.76 -26.54 3.95
N LEU A 123 30.51 -26.84 5.00
CA LEU A 123 30.11 -26.58 6.40
C LEU A 123 29.85 -25.08 6.66
N CYS A 124 30.63 -24.18 6.05
CA CYS A 124 30.37 -22.75 6.15
C CYS A 124 29.08 -22.36 5.40
N ARG A 125 28.84 -22.96 4.22
CA ARG A 125 27.66 -22.69 3.38
C ARG A 125 26.36 -23.18 3.97
N GLU A 126 26.34 -24.30 4.70
CA GLU A 126 25.14 -24.81 5.38
C GLU A 126 24.49 -23.77 6.32
N ALA A 127 25.28 -22.85 6.88
CA ALA A 127 24.77 -21.76 7.69
C ALA A 127 23.94 -20.72 6.89
N PHE A 128 24.03 -20.74 5.56
CA PHE A 128 23.50 -19.73 4.64
C PHE A 128 22.49 -20.25 3.62
N ASP A 129 22.05 -21.51 3.73
CA ASP A 129 21.13 -22.18 2.79
C ASP A 129 19.66 -21.68 2.83
N TRP A 130 19.44 -20.42 3.21
CA TRP A 130 18.09 -19.85 3.39
C TRP A 130 17.52 -19.24 2.11
N VAL A 131 18.32 -19.07 1.04
CA VAL A 131 17.85 -18.48 -0.23
C VAL A 131 17.19 -19.52 -1.14
N VAL A 132 17.69 -20.75 -1.17
CA VAL A 132 17.10 -21.84 -1.97
C VAL A 132 15.64 -22.10 -1.58
N PRO A 133 15.24 -22.17 -0.29
CA PRO A 133 13.84 -22.35 0.08
C PRO A 133 12.91 -21.21 -0.38
N GLN A 134 13.36 -19.96 -0.34
CA GLN A 134 12.53 -18.82 -0.78
C GLN A 134 12.32 -18.82 -2.30
N ILE A 135 13.39 -19.08 -3.06
CA ILE A 135 13.28 -19.22 -4.52
C ILE A 135 12.40 -20.42 -4.85
N ARG A 136 12.61 -21.57 -4.20
CA ARG A 136 11.78 -22.76 -4.39
C ARG A 136 10.29 -22.49 -4.15
N ASN A 137 9.93 -21.61 -3.20
CA ASN A 137 8.53 -21.20 -3.03
C ASN A 137 7.98 -20.43 -4.24
N GLU A 138 8.75 -19.52 -4.83
CA GLU A 138 8.37 -18.89 -6.10
C GLU A 138 8.28 -19.91 -7.24
N LEU A 139 9.18 -20.90 -7.27
CA LEU A 139 9.18 -21.95 -8.29
C LEU A 139 7.90 -22.78 -8.24
N VAL A 140 7.43 -23.16 -7.06
CA VAL A 140 6.15 -23.88 -6.92
C VAL A 140 4.99 -23.09 -7.53
N PHE A 141 5.00 -21.76 -7.40
CA PHE A 141 4.02 -20.91 -8.08
C PHE A 141 4.19 -20.92 -9.61
N LEU A 142 5.42 -20.79 -10.10
CA LEU A 142 5.72 -20.82 -11.54
C LEU A 142 5.36 -22.17 -12.17
N GLU A 143 5.66 -23.28 -11.51
CA GLU A 143 5.27 -24.63 -11.92
C GLU A 143 3.75 -24.74 -12.08
N LYS A 144 3.00 -24.21 -11.11
CA LYS A 144 1.54 -24.19 -11.18
C LYS A 144 1.03 -23.28 -12.30
N PHE A 145 1.65 -22.12 -12.51
CA PHE A 145 1.27 -21.18 -13.56
C PHE A 145 1.51 -21.77 -14.96
N TYR A 146 2.69 -22.34 -15.20
CA TYR A 146 3.06 -22.95 -16.48
C TYR A 146 2.46 -24.35 -16.69
N GLY A 147 1.95 -24.98 -15.62
CA GLY A 147 1.16 -26.20 -15.70
C GLY A 147 -0.25 -25.99 -16.29
N ASP A 148 -0.73 -24.74 -16.36
CA ASP A 148 -1.95 -24.41 -17.09
C ASP A 148 -1.71 -24.54 -18.62
N PRO A 149 -2.54 -25.28 -19.37
CA PRO A 149 -2.42 -25.42 -20.82
C PRO A 149 -2.34 -24.07 -21.58
N LEU A 150 -2.93 -23.00 -21.03
CA LEU A 150 -2.87 -21.66 -21.61
C LEU A 150 -1.47 -21.02 -21.58
N HIS A 151 -0.60 -21.48 -20.67
CA HIS A 151 0.72 -20.88 -20.42
C HIS A 151 1.88 -21.83 -20.75
N ALA A 152 1.61 -23.13 -20.92
CA ALA A 152 2.63 -24.17 -21.12
C ALA A 152 3.58 -23.93 -22.31
N GLN A 153 3.11 -23.30 -23.40
CA GLN A 153 3.91 -23.11 -24.62
C GLN A 153 5.08 -22.12 -24.45
N ASN A 154 5.01 -21.22 -23.47
CA ASN A 154 6.04 -20.20 -23.22
C ASN A 154 6.76 -20.43 -21.89
N THR A 155 6.80 -21.67 -21.42
CA THR A 155 7.41 -22.02 -20.13
C THR A 155 8.90 -21.74 -20.10
N VAL A 156 9.35 -21.21 -18.97
CA VAL A 156 10.77 -20.98 -18.64
C VAL A 156 11.30 -22.00 -17.63
N MET A 157 10.46 -22.96 -17.22
CA MET A 157 10.79 -23.92 -16.16
C MET A 157 12.05 -24.75 -16.45
N PRO A 158 12.29 -25.28 -17.67
CA PRO A 158 13.49 -26.07 -17.94
C PRO A 158 14.80 -25.29 -17.74
N GLU A 159 14.78 -23.99 -18.06
CA GLU A 159 15.95 -23.11 -17.93
C GLU A 159 16.22 -22.80 -16.46
N ILE A 160 15.14 -22.57 -15.69
CA ILE A 160 15.19 -22.38 -14.25
C ILE A 160 15.68 -23.63 -13.52
N GLU A 161 15.18 -24.82 -13.87
CA GLU A 161 15.60 -26.09 -13.29
C GLU A 161 17.09 -26.36 -13.54
N THR A 162 17.59 -25.99 -14.71
CA THR A 162 19.03 -26.10 -15.04
C THR A 162 19.86 -25.18 -14.14
N LEU A 163 19.45 -23.92 -13.96
CA LEU A 163 20.12 -22.98 -13.07
C LEU A 163 20.07 -23.44 -11.61
N LEU A 164 18.91 -23.92 -11.15
CA LEU A 164 18.73 -24.42 -9.79
C LEU A 164 19.62 -25.63 -9.53
N SER A 165 19.66 -26.59 -10.47
CA SER A 165 20.54 -27.75 -10.38
C SER A 165 22.02 -27.33 -10.31
N GLY A 166 22.43 -26.35 -11.12
CA GLY A 166 23.79 -25.82 -11.08
C GLY A 166 24.13 -25.13 -9.75
N LEU A 167 23.17 -24.42 -9.15
CA LEU A 167 23.36 -23.79 -7.85
C LEU A 167 23.45 -24.84 -6.72
N GLU A 168 22.57 -25.84 -6.74
CA GLU A 168 22.52 -26.93 -5.74
C GLU A 168 23.73 -27.87 -5.83
N ASN A 169 24.22 -28.12 -7.05
CA ASN A 169 25.46 -28.87 -7.29
C ASN A 169 26.71 -28.01 -7.07
N HIS A 170 26.54 -26.71 -6.82
CA HIS A 170 27.61 -25.74 -6.61
C HIS A 170 28.56 -25.60 -7.81
N ASP A 171 28.02 -25.74 -9.02
CA ASP A 171 28.72 -25.49 -10.29
C ASP A 171 28.76 -23.99 -10.63
N ILE A 172 27.77 -23.24 -10.12
CA ILE A 172 27.64 -21.79 -10.24
C ILE A 172 27.45 -21.14 -8.87
N SER A 173 27.84 -19.87 -8.77
CA SER A 173 27.60 -19.00 -7.61
C SER A 173 26.16 -18.48 -7.57
N VAL A 174 25.77 -17.91 -6.42
CA VAL A 174 24.49 -17.23 -6.24
C VAL A 174 24.37 -16.04 -7.21
N GLU A 175 25.47 -15.30 -7.43
CA GLU A 175 25.46 -14.17 -8.37
C GLU A 175 25.22 -14.63 -9.81
N GLU A 176 25.92 -15.68 -10.23
CA GLU A 176 25.75 -16.34 -11.53
C GLU A 176 24.34 -16.91 -11.71
N PHE A 177 23.76 -17.53 -10.69
CA PHE A 177 22.36 -17.98 -10.70
C PHE A 177 21.39 -16.81 -10.94
N LEU A 178 21.62 -15.67 -10.30
CA LEU A 178 20.73 -14.52 -10.38
C LEU A 178 20.86 -13.73 -11.68
N LEU A 179 22.09 -13.52 -12.16
CA LEU A 179 22.41 -12.66 -13.30
C LEU A 179 22.60 -13.41 -14.62
N GLY A 180 22.90 -14.71 -14.56
CA GLY A 180 23.17 -15.55 -15.72
C GLY A 180 24.67 -15.85 -15.88
N VAL A 181 24.96 -16.84 -16.72
CA VAL A 181 26.32 -17.35 -17.01
C VAL A 181 26.46 -17.58 -18.51
N ASP A 182 27.60 -17.20 -19.09
CA ASP A 182 27.95 -17.49 -20.49
C ASP A 182 26.88 -17.07 -21.53
N GLY A 183 26.27 -15.89 -21.31
CA GLY A 183 25.24 -15.36 -22.19
C GLY A 183 23.86 -16.03 -22.05
N LYS A 184 23.70 -16.97 -21.11
CA LYS A 184 22.40 -17.52 -20.71
C LYS A 184 21.73 -16.60 -19.69
N PRO A 185 20.40 -16.44 -19.74
CA PRO A 185 19.65 -15.60 -18.81
C PRO A 185 19.72 -16.15 -17.37
N GLY A 186 19.84 -15.27 -16.38
CA GLY A 186 19.75 -15.63 -14.96
C GLY A 186 18.31 -15.65 -14.45
N TYR A 187 18.11 -16.12 -13.21
CA TYR A 187 16.79 -16.22 -12.59
C TYR A 187 16.03 -14.89 -12.54
N ARG A 188 16.72 -13.76 -12.36
CA ARG A 188 16.08 -12.43 -12.34
C ARG A 188 15.39 -12.08 -13.65
N GLU A 189 15.97 -12.47 -14.78
CA GLU A 189 15.35 -12.27 -16.08
C GLU A 189 14.20 -13.27 -16.27
N LEU A 190 14.49 -14.56 -16.05
CA LEU A 190 13.54 -15.66 -16.29
C LEU A 190 12.23 -15.49 -15.52
N ARG A 191 12.27 -15.08 -14.24
CA ARG A 191 11.06 -14.89 -13.42
C ARG A 191 10.12 -13.79 -13.93
N THR A 192 10.65 -12.84 -14.70
CA THR A 192 9.86 -11.71 -15.26
C THR A 192 9.31 -11.99 -16.65
N ARG A 193 9.78 -13.06 -17.31
CA ARG A 193 9.25 -13.46 -18.63
C ARG A 193 7.76 -13.76 -18.52
N ASN A 194 7.04 -13.42 -19.60
CA ASN A 194 5.59 -13.53 -19.69
C ASN A 194 4.79 -12.70 -18.66
N GLY A 195 5.43 -11.75 -17.96
CA GLY A 195 4.75 -10.83 -17.05
C GLY A 195 4.22 -11.48 -15.77
N VAL A 196 4.79 -12.63 -15.36
CA VAL A 196 4.33 -13.35 -14.15
C VAL A 196 4.71 -12.59 -12.88
N TYR A 197 5.97 -12.14 -12.81
CA TYR A 197 6.48 -11.26 -11.78
C TYR A 197 7.04 -9.98 -12.38
N SER A 198 6.96 -8.91 -11.60
CA SER A 198 7.53 -7.62 -11.99
C SER A 198 9.06 -7.59 -11.82
N PRO A 199 9.81 -6.92 -12.72
CA PRO A 199 11.22 -6.64 -12.49
C PRO A 199 11.48 -5.74 -11.28
N TYR A 200 10.45 -5.03 -10.79
CA TYR A 200 10.54 -4.16 -9.61
C TYR A 200 10.06 -4.83 -8.33
N GLN A 201 9.60 -6.09 -8.40
CA GLN A 201 9.21 -6.88 -7.23
C GLN A 201 10.42 -7.67 -6.71
N PHE A 202 10.64 -7.66 -5.40
CA PHE A 202 11.59 -8.60 -4.78
C PHE A 202 11.08 -10.06 -4.83
N TYR A 203 11.85 -11.04 -4.38
CA TYR A 203 11.35 -12.43 -4.33
C TYR A 203 10.14 -12.55 -3.41
N ASP A 204 9.15 -13.31 -3.87
CA ASP A 204 7.92 -13.56 -3.15
C ASP A 204 8.16 -14.31 -1.82
N HIS A 205 7.18 -14.24 -0.92
CA HIS A 205 7.25 -14.87 0.39
C HIS A 205 6.77 -16.33 0.35
N SER A 206 7.05 -17.07 1.42
CA SER A 206 6.43 -18.38 1.61
C SER A 206 4.93 -18.25 1.89
N PHE A 207 4.17 -19.31 1.60
CA PHE A 207 2.73 -19.37 1.86
C PHE A 207 2.39 -19.09 3.33
N GLU A 208 3.19 -19.57 4.28
CA GLU A 208 3.00 -19.36 5.72
C GLU A 208 3.10 -17.88 6.10
N THR A 209 3.95 -17.12 5.39
CA THR A 209 4.14 -15.68 5.62
C THR A 209 2.86 -14.90 5.29
N TYR A 210 2.04 -15.40 4.37
CA TYR A 210 0.75 -14.81 4.02
C TYR A 210 -0.39 -15.19 4.96
N ARG A 211 -0.18 -16.07 5.94
CA ARG A 211 -1.26 -16.57 6.81
C ARG A 211 -1.98 -15.45 7.58
N GLU A 212 -1.24 -14.49 8.11
CA GLU A 212 -1.81 -13.40 8.92
C GLU A 212 -2.67 -12.46 8.07
N ILE A 213 -2.16 -12.04 6.89
CA ILE A 213 -2.92 -11.18 5.98
C ILE A 213 -4.13 -11.90 5.40
N ASN A 214 -4.02 -13.21 5.12
CA ASN A 214 -5.15 -14.03 4.67
C ASN A 214 -6.22 -14.18 5.74
N THR A 215 -5.84 -14.35 7.00
CA THR A 215 -6.78 -14.38 8.13
C THR A 215 -7.52 -13.04 8.24
N CYS A 216 -6.79 -11.93 8.14
CA CYS A 216 -7.36 -10.60 8.16
C CYS A 216 -8.32 -10.37 6.98
N HIS A 217 -7.90 -10.69 5.75
CA HIS A 217 -8.70 -10.62 4.53
C HIS A 217 -10.00 -11.42 4.65
N TYR A 218 -9.91 -12.67 5.12
CA TYR A 218 -11.06 -13.55 5.31
C TYR A 218 -12.06 -12.99 6.32
N GLU A 219 -11.61 -12.52 7.48
CA GLU A 219 -12.51 -11.94 8.49
C GLU A 219 -13.20 -10.67 7.99
N ILE A 220 -12.51 -9.86 7.18
CA ILE A 220 -13.13 -8.71 6.52
C ILE A 220 -14.20 -9.19 5.54
N CYS A 221 -13.85 -10.07 4.59
CA CYS A 221 -14.79 -10.60 3.59
C CYS A 221 -16.02 -11.26 4.23
N LYS A 222 -15.84 -11.98 5.35
CA LYS A 222 -16.93 -12.60 6.10
C LYS A 222 -17.86 -11.57 6.74
N ALA A 223 -17.31 -10.52 7.35
CA ALA A 223 -18.12 -9.43 7.91
C ALA A 223 -18.89 -8.69 6.80
N MET A 224 -18.21 -8.42 5.68
CA MET A 224 -18.82 -7.81 4.49
C MET A 224 -19.93 -8.70 3.91
N GLU A 225 -19.71 -10.01 3.76
CA GLU A 225 -20.72 -10.92 3.24
C GLU A 225 -21.96 -11.01 4.14
N SER A 226 -21.77 -11.04 5.47
CA SER A 226 -22.86 -11.04 6.45
C SER A 226 -23.76 -9.82 6.25
N LEU A 227 -23.14 -8.63 6.19
CA LEU A 227 -23.83 -7.39 5.92
C LEU A 227 -24.58 -7.46 4.58
N LEU A 228 -23.89 -7.81 3.50
CA LEU A 228 -24.49 -7.79 2.16
C LEU A 228 -25.62 -8.81 1.95
N LYS A 229 -25.65 -9.91 2.70
CA LYS A 229 -26.75 -10.89 2.64
C LYS A 229 -28.06 -10.30 3.14
N GLU A 230 -28.02 -9.47 4.18
CA GLU A 230 -29.18 -8.80 4.75
C GLU A 230 -29.70 -7.69 3.81
N TRP A 231 -28.80 -7.01 3.09
CA TRP A 231 -29.13 -5.83 2.26
C TRP A 231 -29.10 -6.11 0.74
N LYS A 232 -29.32 -7.37 0.34
CA LYS A 232 -29.17 -7.86 -1.05
C LYS A 232 -30.07 -7.18 -2.09
N LEU A 233 -31.12 -6.47 -1.65
CA LEU A 233 -32.10 -5.81 -2.53
C LEU A 233 -31.56 -4.54 -3.22
N GLU A 234 -30.42 -4.01 -2.79
CA GLU A 234 -29.79 -2.87 -3.46
C GLU A 234 -28.85 -3.33 -4.59
N SER A 235 -29.19 -2.94 -5.83
CA SER A 235 -28.42 -3.26 -7.04
C SER A 235 -26.94 -2.85 -6.95
N THR A 236 -26.66 -1.74 -6.26
CA THR A 236 -25.29 -1.24 -6.02
C THR A 236 -24.47 -2.21 -5.18
N PHE A 237 -25.06 -3.05 -4.34
CA PHE A 237 -24.31 -3.96 -3.47
C PHE A 237 -24.29 -5.41 -3.96
N SER A 238 -25.16 -5.78 -4.91
CA SER A 238 -25.14 -7.11 -5.54
C SER A 238 -23.79 -7.41 -6.19
N HIS A 239 -23.19 -6.44 -6.91
CA HIS A 239 -21.90 -6.66 -7.58
C HIS A 239 -20.76 -6.91 -6.58
N PHE A 240 -20.79 -6.27 -5.40
CA PHE A 240 -19.81 -6.53 -4.35
C PHE A 240 -19.99 -7.92 -3.76
N LEU A 241 -21.23 -8.35 -3.51
CA LEU A 241 -21.52 -9.68 -2.99
C LEU A 241 -21.04 -10.76 -3.97
N ASP A 242 -21.27 -10.56 -5.27
CA ASP A 242 -20.79 -11.46 -6.31
C ASP A 242 -19.26 -11.49 -6.36
N ARG A 243 -18.60 -10.33 -6.24
CA ARG A 243 -17.13 -10.26 -6.13
C ARG A 243 -16.60 -10.95 -4.87
N ILE A 244 -17.21 -10.80 -3.70
CA ILE A 244 -16.80 -11.53 -2.49
C ILE A 244 -16.90 -13.05 -2.73
N ARG A 245 -18.00 -13.51 -3.34
CA ARG A 245 -18.23 -14.94 -3.59
C ARG A 245 -17.31 -15.54 -4.65
N THR A 246 -16.91 -14.76 -5.65
CA THR A 246 -16.11 -15.23 -6.79
C THR A 246 -14.60 -14.96 -6.64
N GLN A 247 -14.24 -13.88 -5.93
CA GLN A 247 -12.87 -13.37 -5.79
C GLN A 247 -12.32 -13.42 -4.35
N SER A 248 -13.02 -14.01 -3.38
CA SER A 248 -12.46 -14.36 -2.05
C SER A 248 -11.45 -15.51 -2.17
N ARG A 249 -10.42 -15.31 -2.99
CA ARG A 249 -9.28 -16.19 -3.11
C ARG A 249 -8.25 -15.80 -2.04
N PRO A 250 -7.49 -16.78 -1.53
CA PRO A 250 -6.35 -16.45 -0.67
C PRO A 250 -5.34 -15.62 -1.47
N ILE A 251 -4.74 -14.65 -0.80
CA ILE A 251 -3.55 -13.93 -1.24
C ILE A 251 -2.42 -14.96 -1.27
N VAL A 252 -1.88 -15.23 -2.47
CA VAL A 252 -0.81 -16.22 -2.68
C VAL A 252 0.49 -15.57 -3.17
N LYS A 253 0.43 -14.34 -3.66
CA LYS A 253 1.59 -13.55 -4.07
C LYS A 253 1.44 -12.07 -3.69
N MET A 254 2.55 -11.32 -3.70
CA MET A 254 2.54 -9.90 -3.32
C MET A 254 1.57 -9.06 -4.18
N GLY A 255 1.46 -9.38 -5.47
CA GLY A 255 0.57 -8.69 -6.40
C GLY A 255 -0.91 -8.73 -5.97
N ASP A 256 -1.36 -9.85 -5.41
CA ASP A 256 -2.76 -10.04 -4.99
C ASP A 256 -3.14 -9.10 -3.83
N ILE A 257 -2.15 -8.65 -3.04
CA ILE A 257 -2.37 -7.71 -1.93
C ILE A 257 -2.91 -6.38 -2.46
N PHE A 258 -2.45 -5.91 -3.63
CA PHE A 258 -2.91 -4.65 -4.20
C PHE A 258 -4.35 -4.75 -4.69
N GLU A 259 -4.70 -5.85 -5.36
CA GLU A 259 -6.07 -6.09 -5.81
C GLU A 259 -7.03 -6.18 -4.62
N ALA A 260 -6.67 -6.95 -3.60
CA ALA A 260 -7.42 -7.05 -2.36
C ALA A 260 -7.54 -5.69 -1.67
N ALA A 261 -6.44 -4.94 -1.53
CA ALA A 261 -6.47 -3.61 -0.91
C ALA A 261 -7.44 -2.66 -1.64
N GLY A 262 -7.36 -2.60 -2.97
CA GLY A 262 -8.24 -1.74 -3.78
C GLY A 262 -9.70 -2.13 -3.63
N PHE A 263 -10.00 -3.44 -3.70
CA PHE A 263 -11.34 -3.96 -3.51
C PHE A 263 -11.92 -3.64 -2.12
N LEU A 264 -11.18 -3.97 -1.06
CA LEU A 264 -11.64 -3.77 0.32
C LEU A 264 -11.85 -2.29 0.65
N THR A 265 -10.97 -1.42 0.15
CA THR A 265 -11.06 0.03 0.34
C THR A 265 -12.28 0.58 -0.38
N GLN A 266 -12.46 0.24 -1.66
CA GLN A 266 -13.62 0.66 -2.45
C GLN A 266 -14.93 0.18 -1.82
N PHE A 267 -14.97 -1.08 -1.34
CA PHE A 267 -16.13 -1.58 -0.62
C PHE A 267 -16.41 -0.73 0.61
N HIS A 268 -15.42 -0.60 1.51
CA HIS A 268 -15.57 0.13 2.76
C HIS A 268 -16.04 1.57 2.53
N GLU A 269 -15.49 2.27 1.55
CA GLU A 269 -15.91 3.63 1.18
C GLU A 269 -17.36 3.72 0.72
N GLN A 270 -17.88 2.71 0.02
CA GLN A 270 -19.25 2.71 -0.48
C GLN A 270 -20.26 2.25 0.58
N THR A 271 -19.97 1.19 1.33
CA THR A 271 -20.87 0.69 2.38
C THR A 271 -20.87 1.57 3.62
N SER A 272 -19.74 2.12 4.05
CA SER A 272 -19.70 3.00 5.24
C SER A 272 -20.56 4.26 5.08
N ARG A 273 -20.85 4.69 3.85
CA ARG A 273 -21.79 5.80 3.61
C ARG A 273 -23.19 5.50 4.12
N LYS A 274 -23.65 4.26 4.09
CA LYS A 274 -25.00 3.88 4.51
C LYS A 274 -25.02 3.01 5.76
N PHE A 275 -24.04 2.15 5.96
CA PHE A 275 -24.08 1.12 6.99
C PHE A 275 -23.02 1.31 8.08
N SER A 276 -22.43 2.51 8.22
CA SER A 276 -21.45 2.82 9.28
C SER A 276 -21.91 2.50 10.70
N PHE A 277 -23.22 2.43 10.93
CA PHE A 277 -23.81 2.17 12.24
C PHE A 277 -23.83 0.68 12.63
N THR A 278 -23.63 -0.25 11.68
CA THR A 278 -23.69 -1.69 11.96
C THR A 278 -22.42 -2.22 12.63
N GLU A 279 -22.55 -3.33 13.37
CA GLU A 279 -21.41 -3.95 14.06
C GLU A 279 -20.39 -4.55 13.07
N GLU A 280 -20.85 -5.04 11.92
CA GLU A 280 -19.99 -5.53 10.83
C GLU A 280 -19.07 -4.42 10.34
N MET A 281 -19.59 -3.22 10.08
CA MET A 281 -18.78 -2.09 9.59
C MET A 281 -17.82 -1.57 10.67
N LYS A 282 -18.23 -1.56 11.94
CA LYS A 282 -17.34 -1.24 13.07
C LYS A 282 -16.20 -2.24 13.19
N ARG A 283 -16.44 -3.53 12.87
CA ARG A 283 -15.41 -4.58 12.85
C ARG A 283 -14.48 -4.49 11.63
N VAL A 284 -15.01 -4.14 10.47
CA VAL A 284 -14.24 -4.01 9.21
C VAL A 284 -13.16 -2.92 9.31
N LYS A 285 -13.47 -1.75 9.89
CA LYS A 285 -12.53 -0.63 9.96
C LYS A 285 -11.16 -0.95 10.59
N PRO A 286 -11.07 -1.51 11.83
CA PRO A 286 -9.79 -1.86 12.42
C PRO A 286 -9.10 -3.02 11.69
N LEU A 287 -9.86 -3.99 11.15
CA LEU A 287 -9.30 -5.06 10.33
C LEU A 287 -8.67 -4.51 9.04
N LEU A 288 -9.32 -3.55 8.37
CA LEU A 288 -8.77 -2.90 7.18
C LEU A 288 -7.46 -2.15 7.50
N GLN A 289 -7.40 -1.45 8.64
CA GLN A 289 -6.15 -0.83 9.11
C GLN A 289 -5.05 -1.87 9.34
N GLN A 290 -5.39 -3.01 9.95
CA GLN A 290 -4.46 -4.11 10.17
C GLN A 290 -3.99 -4.72 8.84
N PHE A 291 -4.89 -4.87 7.87
CA PHE A 291 -4.59 -5.32 6.51
C PHE A 291 -3.55 -4.39 5.85
N HIS A 292 -3.74 -3.07 5.92
CA HIS A 292 -2.76 -2.12 5.38
C HIS A 292 -1.41 -2.14 6.11
N LEU A 293 -1.39 -2.47 7.40
CA LEU A 293 -0.14 -2.69 8.14
C LEU A 293 0.58 -3.95 7.65
N PHE A 294 -0.15 -5.04 7.41
CA PHE A 294 0.43 -6.25 6.82
C PHE A 294 0.94 -6.01 5.39
N ARG A 295 0.17 -5.28 4.56
CA ARG A 295 0.63 -4.83 3.23
C ARG A 295 2.00 -4.17 3.31
N LYS A 296 2.17 -3.21 4.22
CA LYS A 296 3.46 -2.49 4.40
C LYS A 296 4.62 -3.40 4.77
N LYS A 297 4.37 -4.53 5.44
CA LYS A 297 5.40 -5.51 5.81
C LYS A 297 5.72 -6.50 4.69
N LEU A 298 4.70 -6.87 3.91
CA LEU A 298 4.78 -7.96 2.93
C LEU A 298 5.17 -7.47 1.53
N VAL A 299 4.73 -6.29 1.11
CA VAL A 299 5.15 -5.73 -0.18
C VAL A 299 6.60 -5.29 -0.07
N ILE A 300 7.45 -5.81 -0.96
CA ILE A 300 8.88 -5.47 -1.01
C ILE A 300 9.27 -5.20 -2.46
N TYR A 301 9.72 -3.98 -2.73
CA TYR A 301 10.27 -3.61 -4.03
C TYR A 301 11.76 -3.95 -4.13
N ASP A 302 12.21 -4.32 -5.32
CA ASP A 302 13.64 -4.40 -5.65
C ASP A 302 14.23 -2.99 -5.79
N GLN A 303 14.84 -2.52 -4.70
CA GLN A 303 15.49 -1.20 -4.65
C GLN A 303 16.66 -1.07 -5.63
N GLY A 304 17.32 -2.18 -6.01
CA GLY A 304 18.40 -2.18 -6.99
C GLY A 304 17.86 -1.87 -8.38
N ALA A 305 16.88 -2.65 -8.83
CA ALA A 305 16.23 -2.47 -10.13
C ALA A 305 15.59 -1.07 -10.27
N LEU A 306 14.98 -0.57 -9.18
CA LEU A 306 14.45 0.80 -9.13
C LEU A 306 15.54 1.86 -9.26
N ALA A 307 16.63 1.73 -8.51
CA ALA A 307 17.73 2.68 -8.56
C ALA A 307 18.37 2.74 -9.95
N ASP A 308 18.54 1.59 -10.61
CA ASP A 308 19.12 1.51 -11.96
C ASP A 308 18.20 2.16 -13.00
N THR A 309 16.90 1.89 -12.93
CA THR A 309 15.90 2.51 -13.83
C THR A 309 15.83 4.01 -13.62
N LEU A 310 15.74 4.46 -12.35
CA LEU A 310 15.75 5.89 -12.02
C LEU A 310 17.03 6.59 -12.47
N LYS A 311 18.19 5.92 -12.38
CA LYS A 311 19.48 6.47 -12.86
C LYS A 311 19.50 6.63 -14.38
N LYS A 312 18.92 5.70 -15.12
CA LYS A 312 18.76 5.81 -16.59
C LYS A 312 17.84 6.98 -16.94
N LEU A 313 16.69 7.09 -16.30
CA LEU A 313 15.74 8.19 -16.50
C LEU A 313 16.31 9.54 -16.07
N ASP A 314 17.05 9.60 -14.95
CA ASP A 314 17.75 10.80 -14.50
C ASP A 314 18.73 11.31 -15.56
N ARG A 315 19.47 10.41 -16.22
CA ARG A 315 20.38 10.77 -17.32
C ARG A 315 19.61 11.27 -18.54
N LYS A 316 18.51 10.61 -18.90
CA LYS A 316 17.67 10.96 -20.05
C LYS A 316 17.04 12.36 -19.90
N PHE A 317 16.60 12.70 -18.69
CA PHE A 317 15.85 13.94 -18.44
C PHE A 317 16.67 15.07 -17.80
N LYS A 318 17.97 14.88 -17.54
CA LYS A 318 18.83 15.87 -16.86
C LYS A 318 18.75 17.27 -17.47
N ASP A 319 18.78 17.34 -18.80
CA ASP A 319 18.79 18.58 -19.59
C ASP A 319 17.56 18.70 -20.50
N SER A 320 16.51 17.90 -20.23
CA SER A 320 15.26 17.91 -20.99
C SER A 320 14.34 19.06 -20.56
N PRO A 321 13.54 19.65 -21.46
CA PRO A 321 12.45 20.55 -21.07
C PRO A 321 11.48 19.91 -20.06
N ASP A 322 11.32 18.58 -20.09
CA ASP A 322 10.46 17.82 -19.18
C ASP A 322 11.13 17.43 -17.84
N ALA A 323 12.35 17.92 -17.57
CA ALA A 323 13.10 17.59 -16.34
C ALA A 323 12.26 17.79 -15.06
N LYS A 324 11.49 18.87 -15.00
CA LYS A 324 10.63 19.18 -13.85
C LYS A 324 9.45 18.21 -13.71
N ARG A 325 8.80 17.85 -14.82
CA ARG A 325 7.69 16.89 -14.84
C ARG A 325 8.17 15.51 -14.40
N TYR A 326 9.33 15.10 -14.90
CA TYR A 326 9.99 13.87 -14.47
C TYR A 326 10.32 13.87 -12.96
N GLN A 327 10.90 14.94 -12.41
CA GLN A 327 11.17 15.00 -10.96
C GLN A 327 9.91 14.89 -10.09
N LEU A 328 8.78 15.45 -10.54
CA LEU A 328 7.51 15.30 -9.85
C LEU A 328 7.04 13.85 -9.85
N ILE A 329 7.00 13.19 -11.01
CA ILE A 329 6.60 11.79 -11.15
C ILE A 329 7.52 10.90 -10.32
N LYS A 330 8.85 11.13 -10.39
CA LYS A 330 9.84 10.45 -9.56
C LYS A 330 9.55 10.58 -8.07
N SER A 331 9.23 11.78 -7.58
CA SER A 331 8.91 11.98 -6.16
C SER A 331 7.65 11.24 -5.72
N ARG A 332 6.61 11.17 -6.58
CA ARG A 332 5.38 10.42 -6.33
C ARG A 332 5.62 8.92 -6.34
N VAL A 333 6.41 8.41 -7.30
CA VAL A 333 6.82 7.01 -7.36
C VAL A 333 7.59 6.63 -6.10
N GLN A 334 8.57 7.45 -5.70
CA GLN A 334 9.35 7.22 -4.48
C GLN A 334 8.46 7.20 -3.24
N ARG A 335 7.47 8.09 -3.14
CA ARG A 335 6.50 8.06 -2.04
C ARG A 335 5.68 6.78 -2.05
N GLY A 336 5.09 6.40 -3.18
CA GLY A 336 4.28 5.19 -3.31
C GLY A 336 5.06 3.90 -3.00
N VAL A 337 6.33 3.86 -3.38
CA VAL A 337 7.27 2.78 -3.02
C VAL A 337 7.54 2.77 -1.52
N GLN A 338 7.82 3.94 -0.90
CA GLN A 338 8.05 4.05 0.54
C GLN A 338 6.81 3.67 1.36
N THR A 339 5.61 4.02 0.89
CA THR A 339 4.35 3.71 1.57
C THR A 339 3.79 2.33 1.24
N GLN A 340 4.45 1.58 0.34
CA GLN A 340 4.05 0.24 -0.08
C GLN A 340 2.64 0.19 -0.67
N THR A 341 2.30 1.21 -1.48
CA THR A 341 0.96 1.42 -2.05
C THR A 341 0.91 1.31 -3.57
N LEU A 342 2.05 1.39 -4.26
CA LEU A 342 2.13 1.45 -5.71
C LEU A 342 2.19 0.04 -6.35
N PRO A 343 1.13 -0.44 -7.02
CA PRO A 343 1.15 -1.77 -7.64
C PRO A 343 2.31 -1.94 -8.63
N PHE A 344 2.89 -3.13 -8.68
CA PHE A 344 4.07 -3.40 -9.52
C PHE A 344 3.81 -3.18 -11.02
N ASN A 345 2.65 -3.62 -11.51
CA ASN A 345 2.22 -3.40 -12.89
C ASN A 345 2.01 -1.91 -13.22
N GLN A 346 1.52 -1.11 -12.26
CA GLN A 346 1.42 0.33 -12.42
C GLN A 346 2.81 0.98 -12.47
N LEU A 347 3.74 0.50 -11.63
CA LEU A 347 5.13 0.96 -11.61
C LEU A 347 5.85 0.68 -12.94
N GLU A 348 5.66 -0.51 -13.51
CA GLU A 348 6.14 -0.86 -14.86
C GLU A 348 5.57 0.10 -15.91
N SER A 349 4.24 0.26 -15.95
CA SER A 349 3.60 1.17 -16.91
C SER A 349 4.07 2.62 -16.79
N ILE A 350 4.32 3.10 -15.56
CA ILE A 350 4.89 4.44 -15.32
C ILE A 350 6.27 4.54 -15.97
N PHE A 351 7.15 3.58 -15.73
CA PHE A 351 8.50 3.63 -16.28
C PHE A 351 8.54 3.45 -17.79
N GLU A 352 7.74 2.54 -18.35
CA GLU A 352 7.60 2.37 -19.81
C GLU A 352 7.17 3.68 -20.49
N LYS A 353 6.20 4.39 -19.90
CA LYS A 353 5.76 5.70 -20.40
C LYS A 353 6.86 6.75 -20.32
N LEU A 354 7.57 6.84 -19.20
CA LEU A 354 8.72 7.76 -19.07
C LEU A 354 9.85 7.42 -20.06
N GLU A 355 10.10 6.14 -20.31
CA GLU A 355 11.04 5.67 -21.31
C GLU A 355 10.59 5.98 -22.74
N ALA A 356 9.29 5.98 -23.02
CA ALA A 356 8.71 6.47 -24.28
C ALA A 356 8.66 8.00 -24.37
N GLY A 357 8.86 8.73 -23.27
CA GLY A 357 8.67 10.18 -23.20
C GLY A 357 7.19 10.61 -23.12
N ASP A 358 6.29 9.68 -22.80
CA ASP A 358 4.89 9.95 -22.50
C ASP A 358 4.74 10.36 -21.03
N PHE A 359 4.24 11.57 -20.80
CA PHE A 359 4.00 12.12 -19.46
C PHE A 359 2.54 12.00 -19.01
N ASN A 360 1.66 11.35 -19.79
CA ASN A 360 0.28 11.03 -19.40
C ASN A 360 0.25 9.91 -18.36
N ILE A 361 0.75 10.22 -17.17
CA ILE A 361 1.04 9.26 -16.10
C ILE A 361 0.30 9.64 -14.82
N VAL A 362 -0.57 8.73 -14.36
CA VAL A 362 -1.22 8.81 -13.06
C VAL A 362 -0.48 7.89 -12.08
N VAL A 363 0.26 8.47 -11.14
CA VAL A 363 1.04 7.71 -10.12
C VAL A 363 0.23 7.43 -8.86
N GLU A 364 -0.58 8.39 -8.43
CA GLU A 364 -1.48 8.26 -7.28
C GLU A 364 -2.91 8.40 -7.79
N THR A 365 -3.69 7.31 -7.80
CA THR A 365 -5.15 7.44 -7.64
C THR A 365 -5.33 7.76 -6.17
N GLY A 366 -5.35 9.06 -5.82
CA GLY A 366 -5.29 9.50 -4.43
C GLY A 366 -6.29 8.75 -3.54
N GLU A 367 -5.77 7.89 -2.67
CA GLU A 367 -6.43 7.58 -1.41
C GLU A 367 -6.59 8.93 -0.67
N ASP A 368 -7.83 9.28 -0.34
CA ASP A 368 -8.20 10.26 0.70
C ASP A 368 -7.90 11.77 0.53
N THR A 369 -7.80 12.29 -0.69
CA THR A 369 -8.07 13.73 -0.88
C THR A 369 -9.15 13.90 -1.93
N GLY A 370 -10.28 14.46 -1.52
CA GLY A 370 -11.33 14.91 -2.45
C GLY A 370 -10.74 15.75 -3.60
N PRO A 371 -11.53 16.08 -4.64
CA PRO A 371 -11.02 16.69 -5.86
C PRO A 371 -10.15 17.91 -5.54
N GLY A 372 -8.92 17.86 -6.05
CA GLY A 372 -7.87 18.82 -5.72
C GLY A 372 -6.72 18.75 -6.72
N ILE A 373 -6.03 19.87 -6.88
CA ILE A 373 -4.79 20.02 -7.63
C ILE A 373 -3.59 19.95 -6.70
N SER A 374 -2.61 19.12 -7.06
CA SER A 374 -1.31 19.13 -6.40
C SER A 374 -0.55 20.40 -6.82
N ILE A 375 -0.28 21.29 -5.87
CA ILE A 375 0.44 22.54 -6.17
C ILE A 375 1.94 22.27 -6.17
N THR A 376 2.52 22.22 -7.37
CA THR A 376 3.94 22.06 -7.59
C THR A 376 4.65 23.42 -7.51
N PRO A 377 5.98 23.46 -7.30
CA PRO A 377 6.75 24.70 -7.41
C PRO A 377 6.63 25.37 -8.79
N HIS A 378 6.36 24.60 -9.85
CA HIS A 378 6.09 25.14 -11.18
C HIS A 378 4.74 25.85 -11.24
N HIS A 379 3.68 25.20 -10.75
CA HIS A 379 2.35 25.80 -10.70
C HIS A 379 2.38 27.09 -9.88
N GLU A 380 3.06 27.07 -8.73
CA GLU A 380 3.23 28.25 -7.88
C GLU A 380 3.96 29.39 -8.61
N LYS A 381 5.03 29.08 -9.37
CA LYS A 381 5.76 30.08 -10.15
C LYS A 381 4.94 30.68 -11.30
N VAL A 382 4.07 29.90 -11.95
CA VAL A 382 3.31 30.33 -13.14
C VAL A 382 1.99 31.00 -12.79
N TYR A 383 1.29 30.44 -11.80
CA TYR A 383 -0.09 30.80 -11.48
C TYR A 383 -0.24 31.52 -10.14
N GLY A 384 0.77 31.44 -9.26
CA GLY A 384 0.74 31.99 -7.91
C GLY A 384 0.06 31.03 -6.91
N ARG A 385 0.68 30.85 -5.73
CA ARG A 385 0.21 29.94 -4.69
C ARG A 385 -1.23 30.22 -4.25
N ASP A 386 -1.55 31.48 -4.04
CA ASP A 386 -2.86 31.90 -3.51
C ASP A 386 -4.01 31.55 -4.45
N LEU A 387 -3.79 31.71 -5.76
CA LEU A 387 -4.78 31.41 -6.79
C LEU A 387 -5.05 29.89 -6.89
N LEU A 388 -3.99 29.08 -6.80
CA LEU A 388 -4.11 27.62 -6.83
C LEU A 388 -4.70 27.07 -5.54
N ASN A 389 -4.37 27.65 -4.39
CA ASN A 389 -5.04 27.37 -3.12
C ASN A 389 -6.54 27.68 -3.23
N ARG A 390 -6.91 28.78 -3.89
CA ARG A 390 -8.31 29.14 -4.14
C ARG A 390 -9.02 28.13 -5.03
N VAL A 391 -8.38 27.66 -6.09
CA VAL A 391 -8.89 26.57 -6.95
C VAL A 391 -9.14 25.31 -6.14
N ASN A 392 -8.20 24.91 -5.27
CA ASN A 392 -8.37 23.79 -4.37
C ASN A 392 -9.57 23.95 -3.44
N ILE A 393 -9.77 25.15 -2.88
CA ILE A 393 -10.93 25.40 -2.03
C ILE A 393 -12.24 25.29 -2.82
N ILE A 394 -12.30 25.83 -4.05
CA ILE A 394 -13.48 25.72 -4.91
C ILE A 394 -13.82 24.25 -5.21
N LEU A 395 -12.81 23.44 -5.59
CA LEU A 395 -13.02 22.02 -5.87
C LEU A 395 -13.55 21.27 -4.63
N GLN A 396 -12.99 21.57 -3.47
CA GLN A 396 -13.46 20.99 -2.21
C GLN A 396 -14.86 21.49 -1.82
N GLU A 397 -15.21 22.75 -2.09
CA GLU A 397 -16.56 23.28 -1.86
C GLU A 397 -17.58 22.62 -2.78
N ILE A 398 -17.23 22.37 -4.05
CA ILE A 398 -18.08 21.64 -4.99
C ILE A 398 -18.28 20.19 -4.50
N ASP A 399 -17.19 19.54 -4.09
CA ASP A 399 -17.24 18.18 -3.54
C ASP A 399 -17.92 18.08 -2.19
N PHE A 400 -17.99 19.15 -1.41
CA PHE A 400 -18.70 19.10 -0.15
C PHE A 400 -20.19 19.37 -0.38
N TRP A 401 -20.54 20.48 -1.02
CA TRP A 401 -21.92 20.98 -1.01
C TRP A 401 -22.85 20.32 -2.03
N TYR A 402 -22.34 19.77 -3.13
CA TYR A 402 -23.19 19.19 -4.17
C TYR A 402 -23.47 17.70 -3.91
N PRO A 403 -24.66 17.18 -4.21
CA PRO A 403 -24.94 15.75 -4.07
C PRO A 403 -24.29 14.90 -5.19
N PRO A 404 -24.09 13.58 -4.99
CA PRO A 404 -23.30 12.71 -5.89
C PRO A 404 -23.71 12.70 -7.37
N ASN A 405 -25.00 12.84 -7.66
CA ASN A 405 -25.56 12.88 -9.02
C ASN A 405 -25.25 14.20 -9.75
N MET A 406 -25.26 15.34 -9.05
CA MET A 406 -24.84 16.64 -9.59
C MET A 406 -23.33 16.77 -9.66
N LYS A 407 -22.62 16.15 -8.71
CA LYS A 407 -21.16 16.09 -8.66
C LYS A 407 -20.56 15.45 -9.90
N LYS A 408 -21.11 14.33 -10.40
CA LYS A 408 -20.49 13.56 -11.49
C LYS A 408 -20.25 14.38 -12.77
N GLY A 409 -21.19 15.20 -13.19
CA GLY A 409 -21.02 16.06 -14.37
C GLY A 409 -20.01 17.19 -14.14
N ILE A 410 -20.22 17.95 -13.05
CA ILE A 410 -19.38 19.10 -12.70
C ILE A 410 -17.93 18.68 -12.40
N LEU A 411 -17.74 17.60 -11.64
CA LEU A 411 -16.42 17.06 -11.32
C LEU A 411 -15.79 16.31 -12.50
N SER A 412 -16.53 15.78 -13.46
CA SER A 412 -15.93 15.19 -14.67
C SER A 412 -15.31 16.28 -15.55
N GLU A 413 -16.04 17.39 -15.77
CA GLU A 413 -15.54 18.54 -16.52
C GLU A 413 -14.37 19.24 -15.80
N LEU A 414 -14.49 19.42 -14.48
CA LEU A 414 -13.41 19.96 -13.66
C LEU A 414 -12.24 18.99 -13.53
N SER A 415 -12.46 17.67 -13.45
CA SER A 415 -11.40 16.67 -13.39
C SER A 415 -10.60 16.64 -14.68
N ALA A 416 -11.23 16.81 -15.85
CA ALA A 416 -10.50 16.95 -17.11
C ALA A 416 -9.65 18.23 -17.08
N ALA A 417 -10.26 19.38 -16.78
CA ALA A 417 -9.54 20.66 -16.76
C ALA A 417 -8.43 20.74 -15.69
N THR A 418 -8.62 20.12 -14.53
CA THR A 418 -7.62 20.04 -13.46
C THR A 418 -6.54 19.00 -13.74
N ARG A 419 -6.85 17.96 -14.52
CA ARG A 419 -5.86 17.03 -15.07
C ARG A 419 -5.01 17.73 -16.13
N ASP A 420 -5.62 18.45 -17.05
CA ASP A 420 -4.92 19.27 -18.04
C ASP A 420 -4.02 20.34 -17.38
N LEU A 421 -4.44 20.89 -16.24
CA LEU A 421 -3.60 21.75 -15.40
C LEU A 421 -2.44 20.99 -14.74
N GLN A 422 -2.68 19.80 -14.19
CA GLN A 422 -1.64 18.99 -13.55
C GLN A 422 -0.64 18.41 -14.56
N ASP A 423 -1.06 18.23 -15.80
CA ASP A 423 -0.25 17.73 -16.91
C ASP A 423 0.44 18.88 -17.67
N ASP A 424 0.22 20.14 -17.25
CA ASP A 424 0.72 21.36 -17.89
C ASP A 424 0.35 21.42 -19.40
N VAL A 425 -0.83 20.93 -19.76
CA VAL A 425 -1.37 20.83 -21.15
C VAL A 425 -2.30 21.99 -21.49
N LEU A 426 -2.74 22.78 -20.50
CA LEU A 426 -3.66 23.90 -20.70
C LEU A 426 -3.17 24.93 -21.74
N GLU A 427 -3.77 24.89 -22.93
CA GLU A 427 -3.45 25.79 -24.05
C GLU A 427 -3.93 27.24 -23.80
N ASP A 428 -5.02 27.45 -23.05
CA ASP A 428 -5.52 28.78 -22.66
C ASP A 428 -5.71 28.92 -21.13
N ARG A 429 -4.72 29.54 -20.49
CA ARG A 429 -4.71 29.94 -19.07
C ARG A 429 -5.92 30.80 -18.69
N ASN A 430 -6.28 31.78 -19.52
CA ASN A 430 -7.32 32.74 -19.17
C ASN A 430 -8.69 32.08 -19.17
N GLU A 431 -8.90 31.11 -20.06
CA GLU A 431 -10.13 30.35 -20.12
C GLU A 431 -10.34 29.49 -18.86
N PHE A 432 -9.31 28.76 -18.40
CA PHE A 432 -9.38 27.97 -17.17
C PHE A 432 -9.72 28.85 -15.95
N PHE A 433 -9.02 29.97 -15.77
CA PHE A 433 -9.31 30.87 -14.65
C PHE A 433 -10.67 31.54 -14.77
N LYS A 434 -11.14 31.85 -15.98
CA LYS A 434 -12.49 32.37 -16.19
C LYS A 434 -13.56 31.33 -15.81
N ARG A 435 -13.35 30.05 -16.12
CA ARG A 435 -14.22 28.94 -15.67
C ARG A 435 -14.19 28.81 -14.15
N MET A 436 -13.01 28.77 -13.53
CA MET A 436 -12.88 28.69 -12.07
C MET A 436 -13.48 29.91 -11.35
N GLN A 437 -13.33 31.11 -11.89
CA GLN A 437 -14.00 32.32 -11.39
C GLN A 437 -15.52 32.25 -11.57
N GLY A 438 -16.00 31.60 -12.62
CA GLY A 438 -17.42 31.31 -12.81
C GLY A 438 -17.96 30.45 -11.66
N PHE A 439 -17.29 29.34 -11.36
CA PHE A 439 -17.62 28.48 -10.21
C PHE A 439 -17.47 29.23 -8.87
N ASP A 440 -16.40 30.01 -8.69
CA ASP A 440 -16.19 30.80 -7.48
C ASP A 440 -17.33 31.79 -7.24
N LYS A 441 -17.79 32.48 -8.30
CA LYS A 441 -18.94 33.39 -8.25
C LYS A 441 -20.23 32.64 -7.96
N GLU A 442 -20.43 31.47 -8.56
CA GLU A 442 -21.63 30.67 -8.31
C GLU A 442 -21.70 30.23 -6.84
N ILE A 443 -20.60 29.72 -6.29
CA ILE A 443 -20.49 29.31 -4.88
C ILE A 443 -20.64 30.53 -3.95
N GLU A 444 -20.05 31.67 -4.30
CA GLU A 444 -20.20 32.93 -3.56
C GLU A 444 -21.65 33.44 -3.54
N GLN A 445 -22.41 33.24 -4.61
CA GLN A 445 -23.80 33.68 -4.68
C GLN A 445 -24.77 32.69 -4.04
N LYS A 446 -24.55 31.38 -4.22
CA LYS A 446 -25.53 30.35 -3.85
C LYS A 446 -25.25 29.65 -2.52
N ILE A 447 -23.99 29.52 -2.12
CA ILE A 447 -23.59 28.63 -1.01
C ILE A 447 -22.97 29.42 0.14
N ARG A 448 -21.90 30.19 -0.08
CA ARG A 448 -21.17 30.92 0.97
C ARG A 448 -22.03 31.88 1.82
N PRO A 449 -23.13 32.49 1.33
CA PRO A 449 -24.01 33.29 2.17
C PRO A 449 -24.63 32.46 3.30
N SER A 450 -24.83 31.16 3.09
CA SER A 450 -25.39 30.25 4.10
C SER A 450 -24.37 29.83 5.16
N TYR A 451 -23.07 30.13 5.03
CA TYR A 451 -22.04 29.64 5.97
C TYR A 451 -22.28 30.08 7.41
N ASN A 452 -22.72 31.32 7.61
CA ASN A 452 -23.03 31.82 8.94
C ASN A 452 -24.27 31.14 9.52
N ASP A 453 -25.27 30.85 8.68
CA ASP A 453 -26.46 30.13 9.10
C ASP A 453 -26.11 28.68 9.47
N ARG A 454 -25.28 28.00 8.66
CA ARG A 454 -24.76 26.64 8.96
C ARG A 454 -23.92 26.59 10.23
N LEU A 455 -23.07 27.59 10.45
CA LEU A 455 -22.30 27.73 11.68
C LEU A 455 -23.22 27.88 12.89
N ARG A 456 -24.23 28.76 12.80
CA ARG A 456 -25.21 28.99 13.86
C ARG A 456 -26.04 27.74 14.15
N GLU A 457 -26.52 27.06 13.11
CA GLU A 457 -27.22 25.77 13.22
C GLU A 457 -26.36 24.74 13.96
N GLY A 458 -25.09 24.59 13.55
CA GLY A 458 -24.14 23.69 14.19
C GLY A 458 -23.90 24.02 15.66
N GLN A 459 -23.69 25.30 16.00
CA GLN A 459 -23.51 25.75 17.38
C GLN A 459 -24.76 25.50 18.25
N MET A 460 -25.95 25.80 17.73
CA MET A 460 -27.21 25.58 18.44
C MET A 460 -27.47 24.10 18.72
N ILE A 461 -27.21 23.23 17.74
CA ILE A 461 -27.38 21.79 17.88
C ILE A 461 -26.33 21.22 18.84
N LEU A 462 -25.06 21.65 18.73
CA LEU A 462 -24.00 21.24 19.65
C LEU A 462 -24.34 21.62 21.10
N ALA A 463 -24.76 22.86 21.35
CA ALA A 463 -25.16 23.32 22.67
C ALA A 463 -26.36 22.52 23.22
N SER A 464 -27.31 22.16 22.35
CA SER A 464 -28.45 21.33 22.72
C SER A 464 -28.04 19.89 23.07
N PHE A 465 -27.11 19.31 22.30
CA PHE A 465 -26.53 18.00 22.56
C PHE A 465 -25.79 17.99 23.89
N GLU A 466 -24.87 18.94 24.11
CA GLU A 466 -24.11 19.07 25.37
C GLU A 466 -25.06 19.28 26.56
N LYS A 467 -26.12 20.07 26.42
CA LYS A 467 -27.12 20.30 27.48
C LYS A 467 -27.90 19.04 27.84
N ILE A 468 -28.31 18.24 26.85
CA ILE A 468 -29.03 16.98 27.11
C ILE A 468 -28.10 16.01 27.85
N PHE A 469 -26.84 15.95 27.46
CA PHE A 469 -25.89 14.96 27.97
C PHE A 469 -24.94 15.48 29.06
N SER A 470 -25.17 16.68 29.57
CA SER A 470 -24.56 17.13 30.83
C SER A 470 -25.15 16.40 32.04
N ASP A 471 -26.37 15.90 31.92
CA ASP A 471 -27.02 15.08 32.96
C ASP A 471 -26.56 13.62 32.91
N ARG A 472 -26.11 13.10 34.05
CA ARG A 472 -25.63 11.72 34.19
C ARG A 472 -26.74 10.69 33.93
N GLN A 473 -27.98 10.98 34.32
CA GLN A 473 -29.10 10.06 34.08
C GLN A 473 -29.45 9.98 32.60
N ALA A 474 -29.49 11.11 31.90
CA ALA A 474 -29.68 11.17 30.46
C ALA A 474 -28.59 10.40 29.69
N ARG A 475 -27.32 10.50 30.12
CA ARG A 475 -26.21 9.71 29.55
C ARG A 475 -26.37 8.22 29.77
N ALA A 476 -26.72 7.78 30.98
CA ALA A 476 -26.95 6.37 31.30
C ALA A 476 -28.12 5.80 30.47
N LYS A 477 -29.26 6.50 30.47
CA LYS A 477 -30.43 6.15 29.67
C LYS A 477 -30.11 6.04 28.18
N PHE A 478 -29.25 6.91 27.66
CA PHE A 478 -28.83 6.83 26.27
C PHE A 478 -27.97 5.60 25.98
N THR A 479 -26.99 5.31 26.84
CA THR A 479 -26.16 4.11 26.74
C THR A 479 -27.00 2.82 26.80
N ASP A 480 -27.94 2.74 27.75
CA ASP A 480 -28.81 1.56 27.92
C ASP A 480 -29.70 1.29 26.69
N ARG A 481 -29.96 2.32 25.88
CA ARG A 481 -30.80 2.24 24.69
C ARG A 481 -30.03 1.88 23.42
N LEU A 482 -28.72 1.73 23.49
CA LEU A 482 -27.86 1.40 22.36
C LEU A 482 -27.28 0.01 22.52
N ALA A 483 -26.95 -0.64 21.42
CA ALA A 483 -26.21 -1.90 21.44
C ALA A 483 -24.77 -1.70 21.97
N ASN A 484 -24.14 -0.56 21.63
CA ASN A 484 -22.79 -0.22 22.07
C ASN A 484 -22.78 0.44 23.46
N GLN A 485 -22.46 -0.32 24.50
CA GLN A 485 -22.35 0.16 25.88
C GLN A 485 -21.18 1.13 26.11
N ASN A 486 -20.21 1.18 25.20
CA ASN A 486 -19.03 2.06 25.25
C ASN A 486 -19.16 3.27 24.30
N ILE A 487 -20.38 3.64 23.88
CA ILE A 487 -20.64 4.69 22.90
C ILE A 487 -19.96 6.04 23.22
N TRP A 488 -19.81 6.37 24.50
CA TRP A 488 -19.20 7.63 24.93
C TRP A 488 -17.71 7.74 24.59
N ASN A 489 -16.99 6.62 24.54
CA ASN A 489 -15.59 6.61 24.10
C ASN A 489 -15.47 6.95 22.61
N GLU A 490 -16.51 6.69 21.83
CA GLU A 490 -16.59 7.02 20.41
C GLU A 490 -17.08 8.45 20.15
N ILE A 491 -18.13 8.88 20.86
CA ILE A 491 -18.75 10.21 20.67
C ILE A 491 -17.87 11.33 21.20
N THR A 492 -17.25 11.16 22.38
CA THR A 492 -16.56 12.27 23.07
C THR A 492 -15.45 12.89 22.21
N PRO A 493 -14.55 12.12 21.58
CA PRO A 493 -13.53 12.69 20.69
C PRO A 493 -14.12 13.44 19.49
N ARG A 494 -15.23 12.93 18.91
CA ARG A 494 -15.90 13.59 17.77
C ARG A 494 -16.51 14.93 18.20
N VAL A 495 -17.16 14.98 19.37
CA VAL A 495 -17.75 16.21 19.93
C VAL A 495 -16.68 17.28 20.16
N GLU A 496 -15.54 16.91 20.74
CA GLU A 496 -14.43 17.86 20.96
C GLU A 496 -13.86 18.40 19.65
N LEU A 497 -13.71 17.54 18.62
CA LEU A 497 -13.30 17.97 17.29
C LEU A 497 -14.31 18.96 16.69
N ILE A 498 -15.61 18.62 16.69
CA ILE A 498 -16.69 19.48 16.18
C ILE A 498 -16.68 20.83 16.89
N LYS A 499 -16.57 20.84 18.22
CA LYS A 499 -16.50 22.05 19.04
C LYS A 499 -15.32 22.93 18.67
N SER A 500 -14.13 22.34 18.54
CA SER A 500 -12.91 23.07 18.19
C SER A 500 -13.00 23.71 16.79
N GLU A 501 -13.52 22.97 15.80
CA GLU A 501 -13.62 23.42 14.42
C GLU A 501 -14.74 24.46 14.24
N LEU A 502 -15.90 24.32 14.91
CA LEU A 502 -16.94 25.35 14.92
C LEU A 502 -16.45 26.64 15.60
N ALA A 503 -15.68 26.53 16.70
CA ALA A 503 -15.08 27.70 17.35
C ALA A 503 -14.06 28.39 16.44
N ALA A 504 -13.25 27.64 15.69
CA ALA A 504 -12.32 28.18 14.71
C ALA A 504 -13.04 28.90 13.57
N ALA A 505 -14.12 28.32 13.03
CA ALA A 505 -14.96 28.95 12.02
C ALA A 505 -15.63 30.25 12.55
N HIS A 506 -16.06 30.26 13.81
CA HIS A 506 -16.66 31.43 14.46
C HIS A 506 -15.65 32.55 14.72
N ARG A 507 -14.39 32.26 15.03
CA ARG A 507 -13.35 33.31 15.15
C ARG A 507 -13.08 34.06 13.84
N LEU A 508 -13.54 33.52 12.71
CA LEU A 508 -13.44 34.14 11.39
C LEU A 508 -14.70 34.95 11.03
N GLU A 509 -15.62 35.17 11.97
CA GLU A 509 -16.78 36.05 11.78
C GLU A 509 -16.34 37.51 11.55
N GLY A 510 -16.84 38.14 10.49
CA GLY A 510 -16.45 39.50 10.09
C GLY A 510 -15.24 39.62 9.15
N ALA A 511 -14.54 38.53 8.83
CA ALA A 511 -13.50 38.55 7.81
C ALA A 511 -14.09 38.81 6.41
N LYS A 512 -13.44 39.66 5.60
CA LYS A 512 -13.89 40.01 4.23
C LYS A 512 -14.10 38.80 3.31
N ASN A 513 -13.45 37.65 3.60
CA ASN A 513 -13.53 36.44 2.79
C ASN A 513 -14.12 35.28 3.62
N ASN A 514 -15.41 34.99 3.44
CA ASN A 514 -16.11 33.84 4.07
C ASN A 514 -15.49 32.47 3.75
N VAL A 515 -14.65 32.41 2.71
CA VAL A 515 -14.00 31.19 2.22
C VAL A 515 -13.06 30.54 3.22
N ASN A 516 -12.42 31.33 4.09
CA ASN A 516 -11.52 30.80 5.11
C ASN A 516 -12.26 29.98 6.19
N LYS A 517 -13.59 30.13 6.30
CA LYS A 517 -14.41 29.32 7.20
C LYS A 517 -14.62 27.91 6.67
N PHE A 518 -14.54 27.71 5.37
CA PHE A 518 -14.92 26.46 4.73
C PHE A 518 -14.13 25.25 5.23
N PRO A 519 -12.78 25.26 5.36
CA PRO A 519 -12.05 24.09 5.87
C PRO A 519 -12.53 23.63 7.25
N HIS A 520 -12.83 24.59 8.13
CA HIS A 520 -13.34 24.35 9.48
C HIS A 520 -14.79 23.85 9.44
N LEU A 521 -15.66 24.49 8.65
CA LEU A 521 -17.05 24.06 8.46
C LEU A 521 -17.14 22.67 7.85
N ARG A 522 -16.32 22.36 6.84
CA ARG A 522 -16.25 21.05 6.20
C ARG A 522 -15.97 19.96 7.21
N LYS A 523 -14.92 20.12 8.03
CA LYS A 523 -14.57 19.16 9.07
C LYS A 523 -15.67 19.04 10.13
N ALA A 524 -16.10 20.17 10.68
CA ALA A 524 -17.13 20.18 11.73
C ALA A 524 -18.44 19.55 11.26
N LEU A 525 -18.98 20.01 10.13
CA LEU A 525 -20.26 19.53 9.62
C LEU A 525 -20.14 18.09 9.09
N GLY A 526 -19.02 17.71 8.46
CA GLY A 526 -18.79 16.33 8.03
C GLY A 526 -18.90 15.35 9.19
N GLU A 527 -18.15 15.61 10.26
CA GLU A 527 -18.17 14.79 11.48
C GLU A 527 -19.52 14.85 12.20
N PHE A 528 -20.15 16.02 12.27
CA PHE A 528 -21.40 16.17 13.00
C PHE A 528 -22.57 15.47 12.29
N ASN A 529 -22.67 15.59 10.96
CA ASN A 529 -23.67 14.87 10.19
C ASN A 529 -23.46 13.35 10.29
N GLN A 530 -22.21 12.86 10.20
CA GLN A 530 -21.90 11.44 10.36
C GLN A 530 -22.26 10.94 11.76
N MET A 531 -21.91 11.69 12.81
CA MET A 531 -22.25 11.33 14.19
C MET A 531 -23.77 11.25 14.39
N LEU A 532 -24.53 12.28 13.99
CA LEU A 532 -25.99 12.27 14.19
C LEU A 532 -26.67 11.18 13.37
N TYR A 533 -26.18 10.91 12.16
CA TYR A 533 -26.63 9.77 11.36
C TYR A 533 -26.44 8.44 12.08
N ASP A 534 -25.22 8.17 12.57
CA ASP A 534 -24.88 6.92 13.25
C ASP A 534 -25.74 6.73 14.50
N LEU A 535 -25.91 7.78 15.31
CA LEU A 535 -26.70 7.70 16.54
C LEU A 535 -28.20 7.54 16.27
N ALA A 536 -28.73 8.22 15.25
CA ALA A 536 -30.13 8.08 14.86
C ALA A 536 -30.42 6.64 14.38
N MET A 537 -29.55 6.08 13.53
CA MET A 537 -29.73 4.71 13.03
C MET A 537 -29.57 3.66 14.14
N GLN A 538 -28.57 3.80 15.03
CA GLN A 538 -28.40 2.87 16.16
C GLN A 538 -29.62 2.85 17.08
N LEU A 539 -30.27 4.00 17.32
CA LEU A 539 -31.53 4.04 18.08
C LEU A 539 -32.70 3.44 17.30
N PHE A 540 -32.76 3.68 15.98
CA PHE A 540 -33.89 3.27 15.16
C PHE A 540 -34.01 1.75 15.02
N VAL A 541 -32.89 1.07 14.75
CA VAL A 541 -32.86 -0.39 14.52
C VAL A 541 -33.30 -1.18 15.77
N LEU A 542 -33.19 -0.58 16.96
CA LEU A 542 -33.56 -1.22 18.22
C LEU A 542 -35.05 -1.03 18.58
N PHE A 543 -35.86 -0.36 17.75
CA PHE A 543 -37.30 -0.26 18.00
C PHE A 543 -38.00 -1.60 17.74
N PRO A 544 -38.94 -2.01 18.62
CA PRO A 544 -39.77 -3.18 18.37
C PRO A 544 -40.52 -3.07 17.04
N GLY A 545 -40.41 -4.11 16.19
CA GLY A 545 -41.07 -4.16 14.89
C GLY A 545 -40.34 -3.46 13.74
N ALA A 546 -39.10 -2.98 13.95
CA ALA A 546 -38.26 -2.47 12.87
C ALA A 546 -37.73 -3.64 12.02
N GLU A 547 -38.45 -3.99 10.96
CA GLU A 547 -38.02 -4.98 9.97
C GLU A 547 -36.96 -4.41 9.00
N ASP A 548 -36.20 -5.29 8.36
CA ASP A 548 -35.09 -4.94 7.46
C ASP A 548 -35.49 -3.92 6.39
N GLN A 549 -36.68 -4.05 5.80
CA GLN A 549 -37.16 -3.11 4.79
C GLN A 549 -37.28 -1.67 5.31
N PHE A 550 -37.79 -1.47 6.54
CA PHE A 550 -37.93 -0.15 7.14
C PHE A 550 -36.57 0.44 7.54
N VAL A 551 -35.64 -0.42 7.97
CA VAL A 551 -34.27 -0.02 8.25
C VAL A 551 -33.55 0.41 6.97
N ALA A 552 -33.71 -0.32 5.85
CA ALA A 552 -33.16 0.05 4.54
C ALA A 552 -33.67 1.41 4.07
N ASN A 553 -34.99 1.62 4.19
CA ASN A 553 -35.66 2.86 3.80
C ASN A 553 -35.16 4.03 4.65
N MET A 554 -35.16 3.89 5.98
CA MET A 554 -34.69 4.93 6.89
C MET A 554 -33.20 5.24 6.72
N ALA A 555 -32.37 4.22 6.52
CA ALA A 555 -30.96 4.40 6.18
C ALA A 555 -30.80 5.18 4.86
N GLY A 556 -31.66 4.92 3.86
CA GLY A 556 -31.70 5.68 2.62
C GLY A 556 -32.04 7.15 2.84
N ILE A 557 -33.11 7.43 3.59
CA ILE A 557 -33.58 8.78 3.92
C ILE A 557 -32.51 9.55 4.70
N LEU A 558 -31.98 8.98 5.79
CA LEU A 558 -31.00 9.67 6.62
C LEU A 558 -29.63 9.77 5.93
N SER A 559 -29.27 8.84 5.05
CA SER A 559 -28.05 8.95 4.23
C SER A 559 -28.15 10.14 3.28
N ILE A 560 -29.31 10.38 2.65
CA ILE A 560 -29.54 11.59 1.85
C ILE A 560 -29.37 12.86 2.69
N CYS A 561 -29.94 12.90 3.90
CA CYS A 561 -29.76 14.03 4.81
C CYS A 561 -28.28 14.26 5.13
N LYS A 562 -27.53 13.18 5.37
CA LYS A 562 -26.09 13.22 5.63
C LYS A 562 -25.30 13.74 4.43
N GLU A 563 -25.54 13.19 3.25
CA GLU A 563 -24.90 13.57 1.98
C GLU A 563 -25.18 15.02 1.60
N CYS A 564 -26.37 15.53 1.93
CA CYS A 564 -26.77 16.92 1.68
C CYS A 564 -26.44 17.86 2.86
N HIS A 565 -25.74 17.36 3.88
CA HIS A 565 -25.34 18.08 5.08
C HIS A 565 -26.50 18.79 5.81
N ASP A 566 -27.67 18.14 5.85
CA ASP A 566 -28.88 18.62 6.52
C ASP A 566 -28.88 18.28 8.01
N LEU A 567 -28.01 18.98 8.73
CA LEU A 567 -27.78 18.82 10.16
C LEU A 567 -29.06 18.99 11.00
N PRO A 568 -29.95 19.97 10.73
CA PRO A 568 -31.21 20.10 11.47
C PRO A 568 -32.11 18.87 11.37
N THR A 569 -32.20 18.24 10.18
CA THR A 569 -33.04 17.05 9.99
C THR A 569 -32.45 15.83 10.69
N LEU A 570 -31.13 15.63 10.62
CA LEU A 570 -30.47 14.57 11.36
C LEU A 570 -30.61 14.73 12.87
N TRP A 571 -30.50 15.97 13.38
CA TRP A 571 -30.74 16.29 14.78
C TRP A 571 -32.19 15.99 15.19
N ALA A 572 -33.16 16.36 14.36
CA ALA A 572 -34.57 16.10 14.61
C ALA A 572 -34.84 14.58 14.66
N ALA A 573 -34.28 13.81 13.72
CA ALA A 573 -34.38 12.35 13.69
C ALA A 573 -33.78 11.72 14.96
N PHE A 574 -32.53 12.06 15.29
CA PHE A 574 -31.86 11.60 16.51
C PHE A 574 -32.68 11.93 17.77
N SER A 575 -33.10 13.19 17.91
CA SER A 575 -33.88 13.66 19.06
C SER A 575 -35.23 12.95 19.17
N HIS A 576 -35.86 12.67 18.03
CA HIS A 576 -37.13 11.95 17.98
C HIS A 576 -36.98 10.53 18.50
N TYR A 577 -35.99 9.79 17.99
CA TYR A 577 -35.74 8.41 18.40
C TYR A 577 -35.26 8.32 19.85
N TYR A 578 -34.44 9.26 20.32
CA TYR A 578 -34.00 9.33 21.71
C TYR A 578 -35.15 9.57 22.70
N LYS A 579 -36.24 10.23 22.28
CA LYS A 579 -37.39 10.50 23.15
C LYS A 579 -38.45 9.40 23.12
N LYS A 580 -38.58 8.68 22.01
CA LYS A 580 -39.60 7.62 21.84
C LYS A 580 -39.15 6.27 22.35
N ILE A 581 -40.11 5.46 22.79
CA ILE A 581 -39.90 4.07 23.24
C ILE A 581 -40.38 3.06 22.19
N ALA A 582 -41.31 3.45 21.31
CA ALA A 582 -41.80 2.64 20.19
C ALA A 582 -42.17 3.51 18.98
N ILE A 583 -42.17 2.90 17.79
CA ILE A 583 -42.66 3.50 16.54
C ILE A 583 -43.87 2.68 16.07
N PRO A 584 -45.11 3.18 16.25
CA PRO A 584 -46.31 2.40 15.93
C PRO A 584 -46.58 2.29 14.42
N ASN A 585 -46.04 3.21 13.61
CA ASN A 585 -46.16 3.17 12.15
C ASN A 585 -44.87 3.70 11.51
N PHE A 586 -44.10 2.79 10.90
CA PHE A 586 -42.80 3.11 10.30
C PHE A 586 -42.92 3.93 9.01
N GLN A 587 -43.95 3.70 8.18
CA GLN A 587 -44.18 4.48 6.95
C GLN A 587 -44.52 5.96 7.25
N VAL A 588 -45.35 6.19 8.27
CA VAL A 588 -45.66 7.55 8.72
C VAL A 588 -44.42 8.22 9.32
N ASN A 589 -43.58 7.46 10.01
CA ASN A 589 -42.32 7.96 10.55
C ASN A 589 -41.33 8.35 9.43
N GLU A 590 -41.16 7.52 8.40
CA GLU A 590 -40.37 7.85 7.19
C GLU A 590 -40.86 9.16 6.55
N SER A 591 -42.17 9.28 6.34
CA SER A 591 -42.81 10.47 5.76
C SER A 591 -42.55 11.73 6.59
N MET A 592 -42.74 11.64 7.91
CA MET A 592 -42.49 12.75 8.84
C MET A 592 -41.04 13.23 8.78
N ILE A 593 -40.06 12.31 8.72
CA ILE A 593 -38.64 12.67 8.65
C ILE A 593 -38.32 13.36 7.31
N MET A 594 -38.87 12.87 6.19
CA MET A 594 -38.72 13.52 4.89
C MET A 594 -39.34 14.93 4.87
N GLU A 595 -40.51 15.10 5.46
CA GLU A 595 -41.21 16.39 5.58
C GLU A 595 -40.51 17.40 6.49
N THR A 596 -39.77 16.91 7.48
CA THR A 596 -39.00 17.76 8.43
C THR A 596 -37.86 18.49 7.72
N SER A 597 -37.31 17.92 6.65
CA SER A 597 -36.24 18.55 5.89
C SER A 597 -36.71 19.82 5.20
N LYS A 598 -36.01 20.92 5.46
CA LYS A 598 -36.15 22.19 4.74
C LYS A 598 -35.13 22.35 3.61
N ASN A 599 -34.18 21.42 3.49
CA ASN A 599 -33.13 21.48 2.48
C ASN A 599 -33.69 21.11 1.09
N PRO A 600 -33.66 22.01 0.09
CA PRO A 600 -34.17 21.72 -1.25
C PRO A 600 -33.49 20.52 -1.93
N LEU A 601 -32.21 20.28 -1.65
CA LEU A 601 -31.45 19.15 -2.20
C LEU A 601 -31.97 17.81 -1.65
N CYS A 602 -32.22 17.73 -0.34
CA CYS A 602 -32.86 16.57 0.28
C CYS A 602 -34.24 16.33 -0.34
N LYS A 603 -35.08 17.37 -0.47
CA LYS A 603 -36.42 17.25 -1.06
C LYS A 603 -36.40 16.73 -2.50
N SER A 604 -35.42 17.15 -3.30
CA SER A 604 -35.25 16.64 -4.67
C SER A 604 -34.90 15.15 -4.65
N ARG A 605 -33.94 14.76 -3.80
CA ARG A 605 -33.45 13.38 -3.67
C ARG A 605 -34.49 12.43 -3.06
N PHE A 606 -35.33 12.90 -2.14
CA PHE A 606 -36.43 12.10 -1.59
C PHE A 606 -37.45 11.70 -2.65
N LYS A 607 -37.74 12.58 -3.63
CA LYS A 607 -38.63 12.23 -4.75
C LYS A 607 -38.08 11.10 -5.62
N GLU A 608 -36.76 10.97 -5.71
CA GLU A 608 -36.11 9.85 -6.41
C GLU A 608 -36.26 8.53 -5.66
N LEU A 609 -36.32 8.56 -4.32
CA LEU A 609 -36.60 7.39 -3.49
C LEU A 609 -38.07 6.94 -3.56
N SER A 610 -39.01 7.88 -3.71
CA SER A 610 -40.46 7.58 -3.76
C SER A 610 -40.96 7.12 -5.14
N ALA A 611 -40.07 7.11 -6.15
CA ALA A 611 -40.38 6.73 -7.53
C ALA A 611 -40.03 5.27 -7.86
N PHE A 612 -39.49 4.54 -6.89
CA PHE A 612 -39.33 3.08 -6.87
C PHE A 612 -40.28 2.49 -5.82
#